data_AF-A0A1I5LZE2-F1
#
_entry.id   AF-A0A1I5LZE2-F1
#
_cell.length_a   1.000
_cell.length_b   1.000
_cell.length_c   1.000
_cell.angle_alpha   90.00
_cell.angle_beta   90.00
_cell.angle_gamma   90.00
#
_symmetry.space_group_name_H-M   'P 1'
#
loop_
_entity.id
_entity.type
_entity.pdbx_description
1 polymer ?
#
loop_
_entity_poly.entity_id
_entity_poly.type
_entity_poly.pdbx_seq_one_letter_code
_entity_poly.pdbx_strand_id
1 'polypeptide(L)' 'MLAQELAEIKSDIQIIKQFVMDFPEWIPLSDSLAKEYGYSGVDGLREWCKRNIHPSQFQKRGRIYHLHKSALSILKKG' A
#
# COMPACT_ATOMS: atom_id res chain seq x y z
N MET A 1 5.70 -24.12 28.58
CA MET A 1 6.61 -23.38 27.67
C MET A 1 5.96 -23.19 26.31
N LEU A 2 5.70 -24.23 25.51
CA LEU A 2 5.04 -24.12 24.19
C LEU A 2 3.70 -23.35 24.19
N ALA A 3 2.83 -23.57 25.18
CA ALA A 3 1.53 -22.88 25.25
C ALA A 3 1.67 -21.37 25.52
N GLN A 4 2.76 -20.96 26.17
CA GLN A 4 3.04 -19.57 26.50
C GLN A 4 3.69 -18.85 25.32
N GLU A 5 4.65 -19.50 24.65
CA GLU A 5 5.22 -19.02 23.38
C GLU A 5 4.13 -18.85 22.31
N LEU A 6 3.17 -19.78 22.25
CA LEU A 6 2.04 -19.69 21.32
C LEU A 6 1.08 -18.53 21.67
N ALA A 7 0.97 -18.19 22.95
CA ALA A 7 0.15 -17.06 23.41
C ALA A 7 0.84 -15.72 23.08
N GLU A 8 2.15 -15.65 23.25
CA GLU A 8 2.98 -14.49 22.89
C GLU A 8 2.94 -14.23 21.37
N ILE A 9 3.12 -15.26 20.54
CA ILE A 9 3.00 -15.16 19.08
C ILE A 9 1.60 -14.67 18.66
N LYS A 10 0.54 -15.16 19.30
CA LYS A 10 -0.83 -14.70 19.01
C LYS A 10 -1.04 -13.23 19.39
N SER A 11 -0.42 -12.78 20.49
CA SER A 11 -0.44 -11.38 20.91
C SER A 11 0.29 -10.49 19.90
N ASP A 12 1.48 -10.90 19.47
CA ASP A 12 2.26 -10.15 18.49
C ASP A 12 1.52 -10.05 17.14
N ILE A 13 0.85 -11.12 16.70
CA ILE A 13 0.00 -11.10 15.50
C ILE A 13 -1.18 -10.14 15.65
N GLN A 14 -1.80 -10.07 16.83
CA GLN A 14 -2.89 -9.12 17.09
C GLN A 14 -2.40 -7.67 17.06
N ILE A 15 -1.23 -7.39 17.63
CA ILE A 15 -0.60 -6.07 17.61
C ILE A 15 -0.25 -5.65 16.18
N ILE A 16 0.38 -6.54 15.41
CA ILE A 16 0.71 -6.30 14.00
C ILE A 16 -0.57 -6.09 13.19
N LYS A 17 -1.64 -6.86 13.43
CA LYS A 17 -2.94 -6.64 12.78
C LYS A 17 -3.54 -5.30 13.13
N GLN A 18 -3.47 -4.86 14.38
CA GLN A 18 -3.99 -3.55 14.79
C GLN A 18 -3.18 -2.41 14.16
N PHE A 19 -1.86 -2.54 14.19
CA PHE A 19 -0.92 -1.62 13.54
C PHE A 19 -1.12 -1.57 12.01
N VAL A 20 -1.52 -2.71 11.41
CA VAL A 20 -1.89 -2.79 9.99
C VAL A 20 -3.28 -2.20 9.71
N MET A 21 -4.22 -2.32 10.65
CA MET A 21 -5.53 -1.70 10.53
C MET A 21 -5.49 -0.18 10.70
N ASP A 22 -4.49 0.34 11.44
CA ASP A 22 -4.13 1.76 11.48
C ASP A 22 -3.37 2.23 10.22
N PHE A 23 -3.31 1.39 9.16
CA PHE A 23 -2.65 1.73 7.90
C PHE A 23 -3.18 3.06 7.34
N PRO A 24 -2.28 3.95 6.91
CA PRO A 24 -2.68 5.13 6.20
C PRO A 24 -3.49 4.69 4.99
N GLU A 25 -4.65 5.29 4.84
CA GLU A 25 -5.47 5.13 3.64
C GLU A 25 -4.70 5.49 2.36
N TRP A 26 -3.54 6.14 2.50
CA TRP A 26 -2.68 6.67 1.46
C TRP A 26 -1.32 5.96 1.43
N ILE A 27 -1.10 5.20 0.38
CA ILE A 27 0.11 4.41 0.13
C ILE A 27 1.07 5.25 -0.73
N PRO A 28 2.32 5.47 -0.30
CA PRO A 28 3.28 6.19 -1.12
C PRO A 28 3.63 5.40 -2.37
N LEU A 29 3.66 6.07 -3.52
CA LEU A 29 4.18 5.49 -4.75
C LEU A 29 5.68 5.22 -4.58
N SER A 30 6.05 3.98 -4.83
CA SER A 30 7.42 3.48 -4.76
C SER A 30 7.70 2.56 -5.93
N ASP A 31 8.98 2.30 -6.21
CA ASP A 31 9.37 1.31 -7.21
C ASP A 31 8.93 -0.10 -6.84
N SER A 32 8.86 -0.43 -5.54
CA SER A 32 8.36 -1.71 -5.07
C SER A 32 6.89 -1.89 -5.42
N LEU A 33 6.06 -0.87 -5.17
CA LEU A 33 4.64 -0.88 -5.54
C LEU A 33 4.48 -0.94 -7.07
N ALA A 34 5.28 -0.19 -7.82
CA ALA A 34 5.26 -0.25 -9.28
C ALA A 34 5.53 -1.68 -9.79
N LYS A 35 6.57 -2.34 -9.28
CA LYS A 35 6.93 -3.70 -9.66
C LYS A 35 5.85 -4.72 -9.29
N GLU A 36 5.27 -4.60 -8.09
CA GLU A 36 4.21 -5.50 -7.61
C GLU A 36 3.01 -5.55 -8.58
N TYR A 37 2.66 -4.39 -9.14
CA TYR A 37 1.55 -4.22 -10.09
C TYR A 37 2.00 -4.22 -11.56
N GLY A 38 3.21 -4.69 -11.88
CA GLY A 38 3.64 -4.92 -13.27
C GLY A 38 4.09 -3.67 -14.04
N TYR A 39 4.38 -2.57 -13.36
CA TYR A 39 4.94 -1.36 -13.98
C TYR A 39 6.47 -1.42 -14.01
N SER A 40 7.07 -0.82 -15.04
CA SER A 40 8.54 -0.78 -15.21
C SER A 40 9.26 0.06 -14.16
N GLY A 41 8.55 0.97 -13.48
CA GLY A 41 9.08 1.82 -12.41
C GLY A 41 8.06 2.81 -11.89
N VAL A 42 8.42 3.54 -10.83
CA VAL A 42 7.52 4.47 -10.14
C VAL A 42 6.97 5.57 -11.05
N ASP A 43 7.74 6.02 -12.04
CA ASP A 43 7.31 7.06 -12.99
C ASP A 43 6.23 6.54 -13.94
N GLY A 44 6.36 5.29 -14.41
CA GLY A 44 5.34 4.64 -15.24
C GLY A 44 4.02 4.45 -14.49
N LEU A 45 4.11 3.99 -13.23
CA LEU A 45 2.95 3.90 -12.33
C LEU A 45 2.34 5.29 -12.08
N ARG A 46 3.16 6.31 -11.83
CA ARG A 46 2.70 7.69 -11.59
C ARG A 46 1.91 8.26 -12.77
N GLU A 47 2.46 8.17 -13.98
CA GLU A 47 1.78 8.68 -15.19
C GLU A 47 0.50 7.91 -15.49
N TRP A 48 0.48 6.61 -15.22
CA TRP A 48 -0.74 5.82 -15.30
C TRP A 48 -1.79 6.29 -14.28
N CYS A 49 -1.39 6.48 -13.01
CA CYS A 49 -2.30 6.96 -11.96
C CYS A 49 -2.88 8.34 -12.27
N LYS A 50 -2.08 9.28 -12.80
CA LYS A 50 -2.56 10.62 -13.21
C LYS A 50 -3.69 10.56 -14.25
N ARG A 51 -3.71 9.53 -15.11
CA ARG A 51 -4.67 9.40 -16.22
C ARG A 51 -5.88 8.56 -15.85
N ASN A 52 -5.73 7.61 -14.93
CA ASN A 52 -6.73 6.56 -14.68
C ASN A 52 -7.31 6.58 -13.27
N ILE A 53 -6.68 7.27 -12.31
CA ILE A 53 -7.16 7.34 -10.93
C ILE A 53 -7.73 8.73 -10.64
N HIS A 54 -8.89 8.75 -9.98
CA HIS A 54 -9.54 9.99 -9.60
C HIS A 54 -8.65 10.80 -8.63
N PRO A 55 -8.59 12.15 -8.72
CA PRO A 55 -7.75 12.97 -7.83
C PRO A 55 -8.03 12.82 -6.32
N SER A 56 -9.24 12.39 -5.94
CA SER A 56 -9.55 12.06 -4.53
C SER A 56 -8.89 10.78 -4.03
N GLN A 57 -8.34 9.98 -4.94
CA GLN A 57 -7.68 8.71 -4.66
C GLN A 57 -6.19 8.72 -5.08
N PHE A 58 -5.71 9.79 -5.70
CA PHE A 58 -4.30 9.93 -6.08
C PHE A 58 -3.84 11.37 -5.92
N GLN A 59 -2.92 11.61 -4.99
CA GLN A 59 -2.55 12.95 -4.56
C GLN A 59 -1.04 13.09 -4.38
N LYS A 60 -0.51 14.28 -4.68
CA LYS A 60 0.86 14.64 -4.31
C LYS A 60 0.87 15.23 -2.90
N ARG A 61 1.64 14.63 -1.99
CA ARG A 61 1.86 15.12 -0.62
C ARG A 61 3.34 15.38 -0.43
N GLY A 62 3.71 16.65 -0.36
CA GLY A 62 5.11 17.08 -0.42
C GLY A 62 5.75 16.69 -1.75
N ARG A 63 6.82 15.90 -1.70
CA ARG A 63 7.56 15.43 -2.89
C ARG A 63 7.04 14.09 -3.45
N ILE A 64 6.20 13.37 -2.71
CA ILE A 64 5.82 12.00 -3.01
C ILE A 64 4.34 11.94 -3.41
N TYR A 65 4.05 11.16 -4.45
CA TYR A 65 2.67 10.84 -4.82
C TYR A 65 2.17 9.70 -3.94
N HIS A 66 0.92 9.78 -3.50
CA HIS A 66 0.27 8.78 -2.69
C HIS A 66 -1.00 8.32 -3.39
N LEU A 67 -1.27 7.03 -3.31
CA LEU A 67 -2.44 6.38 -3.83
C LEU A 67 -3.32 5.93 -2.67
N HIS A 68 -4.60 6.24 -2.72
CA HIS A 68 -5.55 5.75 -1.75
C HIS A 68 -5.71 4.23 -1.91
N LYS A 69 -5.77 3.47 -0.82
CA LYS A 69 -5.85 2.00 -0.83
C LYS A 69 -7.03 1.47 -1.65
N SER A 70 -8.12 2.22 -1.74
CA SER A 70 -9.29 1.87 -2.57
C SER A 70 -9.00 1.82 -4.06
N ALA A 71 -7.93 2.47 -4.52
CA ALA A 71 -7.51 2.47 -5.92
C ALA A 71 -6.53 1.34 -6.27
N LEU A 72 -6.09 0.54 -5.28
CA LEU A 72 -5.18 -0.59 -5.52
C LEU A 72 -5.80 -1.64 -6.45
N SER A 73 -7.10 -1.93 -6.32
CA SER A 73 -7.79 -2.90 -7.19
C SER A 73 -7.88 -2.43 -8.65
N ILE A 74 -7.73 -1.13 -8.89
CA ILE A 74 -7.75 -0.51 -10.21
C ILE A 74 -6.35 -0.53 -10.83
N LEU A 75 -5.29 -0.60 -10.01
CA LEU A 75 -3.93 -0.78 -10.50
C LEU A 75 -3.88 -2.07 -11.30
N LYS A 76 -3.74 -1.90 -12.62
CA LYS A 76 -3.87 -2.98 -13.57
C LYS A 76 -2.70 -3.94 -13.40
N LYS A 77 -2.98 -5.25 -13.39
CA LYS A 77 -2.01 -6.26 -13.81
C LYS A 77 -2.48 -6.84 -15.14
N GLY A 78 -1.75 -6.50 -16.20
CA GLY A 78 -1.50 -7.43 -17.30
C GLY A 78 -0.25 -8.22 -16.93
#